data_AF-A0A7S1WPV2-F1
#
_entry.id   AF-A0A7S1WPV2-F1
#
_cell.length_a   1.000
_cell.length_b   1.000
_cell.length_c   1.000
_cell.angle_alpha   90.00
_cell.angle_beta   90.00
_cell.angle_gamma   90.00
#
_symmetry.space_group_name_H-M   'P 1'
#
loop_
_entity.id
_entity.type
_entity.pdbx_description
1 polymer ?
#
loop_
_entity_poly.entity_id
_entity_poly.type
_entity_poly.pdbx_seq_one_letter_code
_entity_poly.pdbx_strand_id
1 'polypeptide(L)'
;MRSCMDLSEELGHGGDWRAREWYVVRKADVDLAPGNALLPSVKMGVEARQLVEGPHGLEDARMTSADHPLVKYADAFTHNFDLIAERKSSIYHLRELAKASVLAKLLLEDDELNLEDAWFEEAMRGDAGSAREIPQLWNERSRCQIRVKDGKLVDVAEGISTRRHGVYGGVQFGVEDLVGEFAAAPLFSAVTALTEEPGQYVSFSEITGGAVVAPRQPRGVDLNLDNFTLSTPTVPAAEVDGAAQACGALGSAFWSSLDAKSGSVFALEDKLWLQSLFNPNLSDRRGEGERFAPPSACPEHLSSLCLLLREEEDVRQQRKAHFLSAEFEVDSAGPLFPSTWASPFGVAREQPAAAGAAKDVRAPNAAEVARLQQALKSMAPSFDKSTEDGTRFRIYHVGRSEVRTTKDYDGEETIGAVCSRSGPVEVSKPTDVIVKATEYVEAEEGDCHFYVVMETETGNFIVTEKLRDGKVRWAANPKHLEARNSLARVTGCVECRGACATVRDIHNSEVRALLSNCDGKRYARGVFGLAQPACRKCWSALTEAQRRAAEQLGAWGAEGWDESAAEVWGREWWQLSDLQRVAAGALGASCDSWDELRRRSEAAPAAATE
;
A
#
# COMPACT_ATOMS: atom_id res chain seq x y z
N MET A 1 -1.73 -8.82 12.01
CA MET A 1 -1.81 -8.41 13.44
C MET A 1 -1.15 -7.04 13.59
N ARG A 2 -1.77 -6.08 14.30
CA ARG A 2 -1.13 -4.79 14.59
C ARG A 2 -0.05 -4.95 15.64
N SER A 3 0.97 -4.09 15.66
CA SER A 3 1.92 -4.08 16.77
C SER A 3 1.30 -3.43 18.01
N CYS A 4 1.80 -3.76 19.20
CA CYS A 4 1.40 -3.09 20.43
C CYS A 4 1.63 -1.57 20.40
N MET A 5 2.61 -1.11 19.60
CA MET A 5 2.88 0.32 19.40
C MET A 5 1.80 0.98 18.55
N ASP A 6 1.34 0.33 17.47
CA ASP A 6 0.25 0.83 16.64
C ASP A 6 -1.04 0.91 17.46
N LEU A 7 -1.32 -0.13 18.25
CA LEU A 7 -2.46 -0.15 19.17
C LEU A 7 -2.38 0.97 20.22
N SER A 8 -1.18 1.31 20.71
CA SER A 8 -0.99 2.41 21.65
C SER A 8 -1.37 3.76 21.03
N GLU A 9 -1.01 3.98 19.76
CA GLU A 9 -1.34 5.21 19.04
C GLU A 9 -2.83 5.33 18.75
N GLU A 10 -3.47 4.25 18.29
CA GLU A 10 -4.89 4.22 17.96
C GLU A 10 -5.80 4.39 19.18
N LEU A 11 -5.44 3.78 20.31
CA LEU A 11 -6.21 3.88 21.54
C LEU A 11 -5.99 5.20 22.28
N GLY A 12 -5.11 6.07 21.77
CA GLY A 12 -4.80 7.34 22.42
C GLY A 12 -4.06 7.17 23.75
N HIS A 13 -3.39 6.03 23.95
CA HIS A 13 -2.48 5.81 25.08
C HIS A 13 -1.20 6.62 24.84
N GLY A 14 -1.29 7.92 25.11
CA GLY A 14 -0.22 8.89 24.87
C GLY A 14 0.82 8.96 25.97
N GLY A 15 0.65 8.21 27.06
CA GLY A 15 1.59 8.13 28.18
C GLY A 15 2.63 7.03 28.00
N ASP A 16 3.77 7.20 28.68
CA ASP A 16 4.78 6.15 28.77
C ASP A 16 4.21 4.93 29.48
N TRP A 17 4.44 3.75 28.91
CA TRP A 17 4.09 2.49 29.55
C TRP A 17 5.22 1.49 29.40
N ARG A 18 5.36 0.66 30.42
CA ARG A 18 6.25 -0.49 30.44
C ARG A 18 5.37 -1.69 30.69
N ALA A 19 5.62 -2.77 29.96
CA ALA A 19 4.87 -3.98 30.15
C ALA A 19 5.70 -5.19 29.73
N ARG A 20 5.31 -6.37 30.22
CA ARG A 20 6.01 -7.62 30.03
C ARG A 20 5.10 -8.62 29.34
N GLU A 21 5.65 -9.39 28.40
CA GLU A 21 4.95 -10.48 27.72
C GLU A 21 5.47 -11.85 28.14
N TRP A 22 4.56 -12.82 28.19
CA TRP A 22 4.80 -14.19 28.61
C TRP A 22 4.18 -15.14 27.61
N TYR A 23 4.93 -16.14 27.16
CA TYR A 23 4.31 -17.30 26.52
C TYR A 23 3.89 -18.27 27.63
N VAL A 24 2.68 -18.82 27.51
CA VAL A 24 2.07 -19.67 28.53
C VAL A 24 1.48 -20.92 27.92
N VAL A 25 1.54 -22.03 28.66
CA VAL A 25 0.75 -23.24 28.36
C VAL A 25 -0.63 -23.05 28.99
N ARG A 26 -1.69 -22.93 28.18
CA ARG A 26 -3.07 -22.79 28.64
C ARG A 26 -3.79 -24.13 28.81
N LYS A 27 -3.34 -25.14 28.07
CA LYS A 27 -3.80 -26.52 28.15
C LYS A 27 -2.66 -27.44 27.80
N ALA A 28 -2.54 -28.55 28.51
CA ALA A 28 -1.61 -29.62 28.22
C ALA A 28 -2.34 -30.95 28.39
N ASP A 29 -2.24 -31.83 27.40
CA ASP A 29 -2.79 -33.18 27.44
C ASP A 29 -1.77 -34.15 26.83
N VAL A 30 -1.83 -35.42 27.20
CA VAL A 30 -1.06 -36.49 26.55
C VAL A 30 -2.01 -37.60 26.15
N ASP A 31 -2.08 -37.86 24.85
CA ASP A 31 -2.91 -38.93 24.30
C ASP A 31 -2.07 -40.19 24.08
N LEU A 32 -2.69 -41.37 24.23
CA LEU A 32 -2.07 -42.65 23.90
C LEU A 32 -2.55 -43.13 22.52
N ALA A 33 -1.68 -43.04 21.51
CA ALA A 33 -1.95 -43.56 20.18
C ALA A 33 -1.80 -45.10 20.09
N PRO A 34 -2.39 -45.73 19.05
CA PRO A 34 -2.18 -47.14 18.77
C PRO A 34 -0.69 -47.49 18.75
N GLY A 35 -0.31 -48.58 19.44
CA GLY A 35 1.09 -48.95 19.64
C GLY A 35 1.77 -48.29 20.84
N ASN A 36 0.99 -47.76 21.80
CA ASN A 36 1.45 -47.14 23.04
C ASN A 36 2.35 -45.90 22.83
N ALA A 37 2.16 -45.18 21.73
CA ALA A 37 2.88 -43.94 21.49
C ALA A 37 2.23 -42.79 22.28
N LEU A 38 3.00 -42.12 23.13
CA LEU A 38 2.56 -40.92 23.84
C LEU A 38 2.61 -39.72 22.89
N LEU A 39 1.48 -39.06 22.71
CA LEU A 39 1.32 -37.89 21.85
C LEU A 39 0.98 -36.66 22.70
N PRO A 40 1.98 -35.86 23.10
CA PRO A 40 1.72 -34.64 23.84
C PRO A 40 1.04 -33.58 22.95
N SER A 41 0.02 -32.94 23.48
CA SER A 41 -0.66 -31.80 22.89
C SER A 41 -0.67 -30.63 23.87
N VAL A 42 -0.48 -29.42 23.33
CA VAL A 42 -0.49 -28.20 24.14
C VAL A 42 -1.27 -27.11 23.42
N LYS A 43 -2.04 -26.32 24.18
CA LYS A 43 -2.61 -25.06 23.73
C LYS A 43 -1.80 -23.93 24.31
N MET A 44 -0.98 -23.30 23.47
CA MET A 44 -0.16 -22.17 23.87
C MET A 44 -0.95 -20.86 23.84
N GLY A 45 -0.45 -19.85 24.53
CA GLY A 45 -0.94 -18.49 24.42
C GLY A 45 0.13 -17.48 24.83
N VAL A 46 -0.24 -16.20 24.75
CA VAL A 46 0.55 -15.08 25.25
C VAL A 46 -0.26 -14.33 26.29
N GLU A 47 0.41 -13.89 27.36
CA GLU A 47 -0.14 -13.00 28.36
C GLU A 47 0.73 -11.74 28.47
N ALA A 48 0.12 -10.61 28.80
CA ALA A 48 0.83 -9.36 29.01
C ALA A 48 0.44 -8.73 30.34
N ARG A 49 1.43 -8.17 31.03
CA ARG A 49 1.24 -7.45 32.30
C ARG A 49 1.93 -6.10 32.26
N GLN A 50 1.25 -5.03 32.68
CA GLN A 50 1.86 -3.72 32.85
C GLN A 50 2.88 -3.78 33.98
N LEU A 51 4.02 -3.11 33.81
CA LEU A 51 5.02 -2.94 34.84
C LEU A 51 4.75 -1.64 35.59
N VAL A 52 4.69 -1.72 36.91
CA VAL A 52 4.49 -0.58 37.82
C VAL A 52 5.70 -0.44 38.75
N GLU A 53 5.98 0.78 39.20
CA GLU A 53 7.00 1.00 40.22
C GLU A 53 6.47 0.57 41.58
N GLY A 54 7.14 -0.39 42.20
CA GLY A 54 6.89 -0.83 43.57
C GLY A 54 8.13 -0.71 44.45
N PRO A 55 8.05 -1.16 45.72
CA PRO A 55 9.13 -1.04 46.70
C PRO A 55 10.44 -1.70 46.26
N HIS A 56 10.41 -2.64 45.31
CA HIS A 56 11.58 -3.37 44.84
C HIS A 56 11.97 -3.09 43.38
N GLY A 57 11.49 -1.98 42.81
CA GLY A 57 11.74 -1.60 41.42
C GLY A 57 10.53 -1.83 40.53
N LEU A 58 10.75 -2.28 39.29
CA LEU A 58 9.64 -2.58 38.36
C LEU A 58 9.05 -3.96 38.66
N GLU A 59 7.75 -3.98 38.94
CA GLU A 59 6.98 -5.17 39.30
C GLU A 59 5.79 -5.33 38.35
N ASP A 60 5.32 -6.57 38.13
CA ASP A 60 4.10 -6.79 37.36
C ASP A 60 2.88 -6.26 38.12
N ALA A 61 2.04 -5.49 37.44
CA ALA A 61 0.76 -5.05 37.96
C ALA A 61 -0.12 -6.27 38.26
N ARG A 62 -0.72 -6.29 39.45
CA ARG A 62 -1.66 -7.36 39.86
C ARG A 62 -2.82 -7.52 38.88
N MET A 63 -3.28 -6.42 38.31
CA MET A 63 -4.28 -6.39 37.26
C MET A 63 -3.83 -5.41 36.19
N THR A 64 -3.76 -5.89 34.95
CA THR A 64 -3.52 -5.04 33.79
C THR A 64 -4.84 -4.80 33.09
N SER A 65 -5.09 -3.57 32.67
CA SER A 65 -6.32 -3.23 31.95
C SER A 65 -6.45 -4.05 30.67
N ALA A 66 -7.64 -4.56 30.37
CA ALA A 66 -7.93 -5.22 29.09
C ALA A 66 -7.77 -4.26 27.89
N ASP A 67 -7.88 -2.95 28.15
CA ASP A 67 -7.65 -1.91 27.16
C ASP A 67 -6.17 -1.52 26.99
N HIS A 68 -5.25 -2.16 27.72
CA HIS A 68 -3.83 -1.93 27.57
C HIS A 68 -3.35 -2.42 26.18
N PRO A 69 -2.56 -1.63 25.41
CA PRO A 69 -2.15 -2.00 24.06
C PRO A 69 -1.44 -3.36 23.97
N LEU A 70 -0.58 -3.66 24.96
CA LEU A 70 0.12 -4.94 25.04
C LEU A 70 -0.81 -6.13 25.35
N VAL A 71 -1.89 -5.92 26.11
CA VAL A 71 -2.88 -6.98 26.38
C VAL A 71 -3.66 -7.31 25.12
N LYS A 72 -4.13 -6.30 24.37
CA LYS A 72 -4.79 -6.52 23.08
C LYS A 72 -3.87 -7.21 22.06
N TYR A 73 -2.58 -6.87 22.08
CA TYR A 73 -1.59 -7.56 21.28
C TYR A 73 -1.43 -9.03 21.70
N ALA A 74 -1.27 -9.32 22.98
CA ALA A 74 -1.15 -10.67 23.51
C ALA A 74 -2.40 -11.54 23.23
N ASP A 75 -3.60 -10.96 23.32
CA ASP A 75 -4.85 -11.62 22.97
C ASP A 75 -4.90 -11.95 21.47
N ALA A 76 -4.54 -10.99 20.62
CA ALA A 76 -4.47 -11.21 19.18
C ALA A 76 -3.38 -12.24 18.82
N PHE A 77 -2.24 -12.24 19.51
CA PHE A 77 -1.19 -13.24 19.34
C PHE A 77 -1.68 -14.62 19.74
N THR A 78 -2.36 -14.74 20.88
CA THR A 78 -2.94 -15.99 21.34
C THR A 78 -3.94 -16.55 20.34
N HIS A 79 -4.85 -15.73 19.83
CA HIS A 79 -5.83 -16.15 18.81
C HIS A 79 -5.13 -16.71 17.57
N ASN A 80 -4.03 -16.09 17.15
CA ASN A 80 -3.27 -16.49 15.96
C ASN A 80 -2.11 -17.45 16.26
N PHE A 81 -1.98 -17.97 17.49
CA PHE A 81 -0.76 -18.65 17.93
C PHE A 81 -0.40 -19.83 17.02
N ASP A 82 -1.38 -20.68 16.70
CA ASP A 82 -1.15 -21.87 15.88
C ASP A 82 -0.66 -21.51 14.47
N LEU A 83 -1.29 -20.53 13.84
CA LEU A 83 -0.86 -20.05 12.52
C LEU A 83 0.55 -19.42 12.58
N ILE A 84 0.86 -18.68 13.65
CA ILE A 84 2.19 -18.10 13.86
C ILE A 84 3.22 -19.19 14.08
N ALA A 85 2.91 -20.21 14.89
CA ALA A 85 3.79 -21.35 15.12
C ALA A 85 4.07 -22.09 13.81
N GLU A 86 3.07 -22.33 12.96
CA GLU A 86 3.31 -22.96 11.65
C GLU A 86 4.11 -22.08 10.67
N ARG A 87 4.30 -20.79 10.95
CA ARG A 87 5.04 -19.87 10.08
C ARG A 87 6.38 -19.42 10.65
N LYS A 88 6.53 -19.37 11.97
CA LYS A 88 7.72 -18.87 12.66
C LYS A 88 8.41 -20.01 13.39
N SER A 89 9.57 -20.40 12.87
CA SER A 89 10.41 -21.48 13.41
C SER A 89 10.64 -21.35 14.92
N SER A 90 10.95 -20.15 15.41
CA SER A 90 11.15 -19.91 16.84
C SER A 90 9.91 -20.20 17.68
N ILE A 91 8.72 -19.85 17.18
CA ILE A 91 7.44 -20.07 17.89
C ILE A 91 7.01 -21.53 17.78
N TYR A 92 7.25 -22.17 16.63
CA TYR A 92 7.10 -23.62 16.48
C TYR A 92 7.92 -24.37 17.52
N HIS A 93 9.22 -24.08 17.59
CA HIS A 93 10.13 -24.77 18.50
C HIS A 93 9.80 -24.50 19.96
N LEU A 94 9.29 -23.31 20.29
CA LEU A 94 8.77 -23.03 21.62
C LEU A 94 7.57 -23.94 21.96
N ARG A 95 6.66 -24.16 21.02
CA ARG A 95 5.52 -25.09 21.19
C ARG A 95 6.00 -26.54 21.34
N GLU A 96 6.93 -26.98 20.51
CA GLU A 96 7.47 -28.35 20.60
C GLU A 96 8.27 -28.56 21.89
N LEU A 97 8.98 -27.55 22.37
CA LEU A 97 9.65 -27.59 23.67
C LEU A 97 8.63 -27.72 24.80
N ALA A 98 7.52 -26.97 24.76
CA ALA A 98 6.44 -27.12 25.74
C ALA A 98 5.83 -28.53 25.73
N LYS A 99 5.61 -29.13 24.55
CA LYS A 99 5.18 -30.53 24.44
C LYS A 99 6.19 -31.51 25.06
N ALA A 100 7.48 -31.30 24.79
CA ALA A 100 8.54 -32.12 25.39
C ALA A 100 8.56 -31.98 26.92
N SER A 101 8.37 -30.77 27.45
CA SER A 101 8.26 -30.53 28.89
C SER A 101 7.04 -31.22 29.51
N VAL A 102 5.89 -31.21 28.84
CA VAL A 102 4.68 -31.92 29.27
C VAL A 102 4.92 -33.43 29.32
N LEU A 103 5.54 -33.98 28.28
CA LEU A 103 5.88 -35.40 28.24
C LEU A 103 6.89 -35.78 29.32
N ALA A 104 7.94 -34.97 29.51
CA ALA A 104 8.92 -35.18 30.57
C ALA A 104 8.27 -35.15 31.96
N LYS A 105 7.34 -34.21 32.19
CA LYS A 105 6.58 -34.14 33.44
C LYS A 105 5.75 -35.40 33.67
N LEU A 106 4.98 -35.84 32.68
CA LEU A 106 4.21 -37.09 32.75
C LEU A 106 5.10 -38.27 33.12
N LEU A 107 6.23 -38.42 32.43
CA LEU A 107 7.18 -39.51 32.65
C LEU A 107 7.84 -39.50 34.04
N LEU A 108 7.96 -38.32 34.66
CA LEU A 108 8.52 -38.18 36.02
C LEU A 108 7.47 -38.36 37.12
N GLU A 109 6.20 -38.03 36.84
CA GLU A 109 5.12 -38.10 37.82
C GLU A 109 4.36 -39.44 37.81
N ASP A 110 4.41 -40.19 36.71
CA ASP A 110 3.72 -41.46 36.56
C ASP A 110 4.60 -42.63 36.99
N ASP A 111 4.45 -43.06 38.26
CA ASP A 111 5.13 -44.21 38.84
C ASP A 111 4.88 -45.53 38.08
N GLU A 112 3.85 -45.62 37.23
CA GLU A 112 3.55 -46.82 36.45
C GLU A 112 4.42 -46.93 35.18
N LEU A 113 4.99 -45.81 34.70
CA LEU A 113 5.88 -45.77 33.55
C LEU A 113 7.32 -46.08 33.99
N ASN A 114 7.63 -47.38 34.12
CA ASN A 114 8.97 -47.85 34.43
C ASN A 114 9.95 -47.56 33.27
N LEU A 115 10.53 -46.36 33.25
CA LEU A 115 11.57 -45.96 32.31
C LEU A 115 12.89 -46.66 32.65
N GLU A 116 13.54 -47.22 31.64
CA GLU A 116 14.87 -47.81 31.81
C GLU A 116 15.90 -46.72 32.16
N ASP A 117 16.79 -46.99 33.12
CA ASP A 117 17.86 -46.08 33.58
C ASP A 117 18.70 -45.49 32.42
N ALA A 118 18.82 -46.24 31.31
CA ALA A 118 19.54 -45.83 30.11
C ALA A 118 19.03 -44.51 29.49
N TRP A 119 17.75 -44.18 29.66
CA TRP A 119 17.18 -42.90 29.19
C TRP A 119 17.77 -41.70 29.95
N PHE A 120 18.10 -41.87 31.23
CA PHE A 120 18.68 -40.84 32.07
C PHE A 120 20.21 -40.76 31.91
N GLU A 121 20.88 -41.89 31.65
CA GLU A 121 22.32 -41.91 31.44
C GLU A 121 22.77 -41.18 30.17
N GLU A 122 21.98 -41.23 29.09
CA GLU A 122 22.31 -40.57 27.82
C GLU A 122 22.23 -39.03 27.94
N ALA A 123 21.28 -38.51 28.72
CA ALA A 123 21.16 -37.08 29.00
C ALA A 123 22.39 -36.51 29.74
N MET A 124 23.07 -37.35 30.52
CA MET A 124 24.26 -36.97 31.30
C MET A 124 25.58 -37.04 30.49
N ARG A 125 25.56 -37.60 29.27
CA ARG A 125 26.73 -37.66 28.37
C ARG A 125 26.91 -36.42 27.49
N GLY A 126 25.93 -35.51 27.48
CA GLY A 126 26.02 -34.25 26.77
C GLY A 126 27.07 -33.33 27.41
N ASP A 127 28.00 -32.83 26.60
CA ASP A 127 28.98 -31.84 27.04
C ASP A 127 28.24 -30.61 27.61
N ALA A 128 28.45 -30.31 28.90
CA ALA A 128 27.80 -29.22 29.62
C ALA A 128 28.12 -27.83 29.03
N GLY A 129 28.99 -27.76 28.01
CA GLY A 129 29.44 -26.55 27.34
C GLY A 129 28.44 -25.82 26.45
N SER A 130 27.14 -26.16 26.44
CA SER A 130 26.15 -25.43 25.64
C SER A 130 24.81 -25.17 26.33
N ALA A 131 24.82 -24.87 27.62
CA ALA A 131 23.78 -24.01 28.19
C ALA A 131 23.89 -22.64 27.50
N ARG A 132 23.37 -22.54 26.28
CA ARG A 132 23.21 -21.28 25.56
C ARG A 132 22.25 -20.46 26.41
N GLU A 133 22.82 -19.50 27.12
CA GLU A 133 22.10 -18.44 27.83
C GLU A 133 20.89 -18.05 26.98
N ILE A 134 19.69 -18.27 27.51
CA ILE A 134 18.48 -17.93 26.78
C ILE A 134 18.52 -16.42 26.59
N PRO A 135 18.57 -15.90 25.35
CA PRO A 135 18.75 -14.48 25.12
C PRO A 135 17.60 -13.72 25.79
N GLN A 136 17.91 -12.91 26.80
CA GLN A 136 16.95 -11.96 27.33
C GLN A 136 16.77 -10.85 26.29
N LEU A 137 15.63 -10.86 25.60
CA LEU A 137 15.32 -9.85 24.61
C LEU A 137 14.87 -8.57 25.32
N TRP A 138 15.79 -7.64 25.49
CA TRP A 138 15.52 -6.28 25.94
C TRP A 138 15.32 -5.40 24.71
N ASN A 139 14.07 -5.22 24.31
CA ASN A 139 13.72 -4.31 23.21
C ASN A 139 13.12 -3.03 23.77
N GLU A 140 13.98 -2.09 24.19
CA GLU A 140 13.53 -0.72 24.43
C GLU A 140 13.43 0.01 23.08
N ARG A 141 12.21 0.37 22.68
CA ARG A 141 12.00 1.19 21.49
C ARG A 141 11.65 2.61 21.93
N SER A 142 12.60 3.52 21.75
CA SER A 142 12.35 4.95 21.92
C SER A 142 11.77 5.52 20.63
N ARG A 143 10.56 6.11 20.69
CA ARG A 143 9.96 6.84 19.57
C ARG A 143 9.96 8.33 19.90
N CYS A 144 10.73 9.10 19.14
CA CYS A 144 10.71 10.55 19.22
C CYS A 144 9.72 11.08 18.18
N GLN A 145 8.68 11.79 18.63
CA GLN A 145 7.78 12.49 17.72
C GLN A 145 8.22 13.95 17.61
N ILE A 146 8.69 14.35 16.43
CA ILE A 146 9.09 15.73 16.15
C ILE A 146 7.90 16.43 15.48
N ARG A 147 7.38 17.48 16.10
CA ARG A 147 6.29 18.30 15.54
C ARG A 147 6.87 19.52 14.84
N VAL A 148 6.46 19.75 13.61
CA VAL A 148 6.84 20.92 12.80
C VAL A 148 5.60 21.72 12.45
N LYS A 149 5.57 23.01 12.78
CA LYS A 149 4.53 23.95 12.39
C LYS A 149 5.18 25.18 11.78
N ASP A 150 4.74 25.57 10.58
CA ASP A 150 5.27 26.73 9.84
C ASP A 150 6.80 26.68 9.61
N GLY A 151 7.32 25.48 9.34
CA GLY A 151 8.76 25.25 9.15
C GLY A 151 9.60 25.40 10.41
N LYS A 152 8.98 25.55 11.59
CA LYS A 152 9.65 25.58 12.89
C LYS A 152 9.29 24.35 13.72
N LEU A 153 10.25 23.83 14.46
CA LEU A 153 10.00 22.81 15.47
C LEU A 153 9.14 23.41 16.58
N VAL A 154 7.98 22.80 16.83
CA VAL A 154 7.11 23.14 17.96
C VAL A 154 7.59 22.33 19.17
N ASP A 155 7.31 22.82 20.37
CA ASP A 155 7.62 22.14 21.64
C ASP A 155 9.12 22.00 21.97
N VAL A 156 10.02 22.70 21.26
CA VAL A 156 11.46 22.74 21.61
C VAL A 156 11.67 23.26 23.03
N ALA A 157 10.84 24.22 23.46
CA ALA A 157 10.92 24.81 24.78
C ALA A 157 10.37 23.89 25.89
N GLU A 158 9.43 22.99 25.56
CA GLU A 158 8.87 22.00 26.50
C GLU A 158 9.69 20.70 26.53
N GLY A 159 10.73 20.63 25.70
CA GLY A 159 11.52 19.42 25.47
C GLY A 159 10.87 18.53 24.42
N ILE A 160 11.69 17.88 23.59
CA ILE A 160 11.20 16.84 22.69
C ILE A 160 10.62 15.73 23.59
N SER A 161 9.28 15.62 23.61
CA SER A 161 8.59 14.56 24.33
C SER A 161 9.02 13.21 23.75
N THR A 162 10.03 12.58 24.35
CA THR A 162 10.43 11.22 24.02
C THR A 162 9.46 10.27 24.69
N ARG A 163 8.56 9.64 23.94
CA ARG A 163 7.75 8.55 24.49
C ARG A 163 8.60 7.30 24.55
N ARG A 164 8.69 6.69 25.73
CA ARG A 164 9.41 5.44 25.93
C ARG A 164 8.41 4.35 26.22
N HIS A 165 8.32 3.41 25.29
CA HIS A 165 7.60 2.16 25.50
C HIS A 165 8.63 1.04 25.70
N GLY A 166 8.56 0.38 26.84
CA GLY A 166 9.42 -0.76 27.16
C GLY A 166 8.60 -2.05 27.10
N VAL A 167 8.96 -2.96 26.19
CA VAL A 167 8.43 -4.33 26.19
C VAL A 167 9.53 -5.26 26.65
N TYR A 168 9.28 -5.94 27.76
CA TYR A 168 10.22 -6.88 28.35
C TYR A 168 9.74 -8.31 28.12
N GLY A 169 10.66 -9.22 27.80
CA GLY A 169 10.43 -10.64 27.75
C GLY A 169 11.56 -11.39 28.45
N GLY A 170 11.40 -12.69 28.64
CA GLY A 170 12.39 -13.60 29.24
C GLY A 170 11.85 -15.03 29.17
N VAL A 171 12.49 -16.03 29.79
CA VAL A 171 11.98 -17.42 29.81
C VAL A 171 12.06 -18.09 31.21
N GLN A 172 10.97 -18.69 31.73
CA GLN A 172 10.85 -19.37 33.03
C GLN A 172 10.08 -20.69 32.84
N PHE A 173 10.82 -21.78 32.86
CA PHE A 173 10.29 -23.11 32.56
C PHE A 173 9.55 -23.78 33.73
N GLY A 174 9.59 -23.23 34.95
CA GLY A 174 9.08 -23.92 36.15
C GLY A 174 9.85 -25.20 36.52
N VAL A 175 10.90 -25.57 35.76
CA VAL A 175 11.67 -26.80 35.97
C VAL A 175 12.56 -26.71 37.22
N GLU A 176 12.73 -25.53 37.79
CA GLU A 176 13.56 -25.33 38.97
C GLU A 176 13.00 -26.06 40.21
N ASP A 177 11.68 -26.28 40.25
CA ASP A 177 11.02 -27.04 41.32
C ASP A 177 11.10 -28.56 41.07
N LEU A 178 11.11 -29.00 39.80
CA LEU A 178 11.24 -30.42 39.41
C LEU A 178 12.63 -31.02 39.75
N VAL A 179 13.65 -30.18 39.87
CA VAL A 179 15.03 -30.62 40.20
C VAL A 179 15.27 -30.67 41.72
N GLY A 180 14.32 -30.22 42.53
CA GLY A 180 14.44 -30.00 43.97
C GLY A 180 14.72 -31.24 44.84
N GLU A 181 14.49 -32.46 44.36
CA GLU A 181 14.78 -33.69 45.12
C GLU A 181 15.92 -34.55 44.57
N PHE A 182 16.26 -34.45 43.27
CA PHE A 182 17.37 -35.22 42.68
C PHE A 182 18.74 -34.53 42.78
N ALA A 183 18.77 -33.26 43.19
CA ALA A 183 20.00 -32.46 43.27
C ALA A 183 20.73 -32.58 44.63
N ALA A 184 21.27 -33.76 44.91
CA ALA A 184 22.44 -33.90 45.79
C ALA A 184 23.78 -33.82 45.02
N ALA A 185 23.75 -33.54 43.70
CA ALA A 185 24.93 -33.41 42.84
C ALA A 185 25.11 -31.97 42.29
N PRO A 186 26.35 -31.47 42.11
CA PRO A 186 26.67 -30.04 42.01
C PRO A 186 26.48 -29.45 40.60
N LEU A 187 25.43 -29.84 39.86
CA LEU A 187 25.26 -29.45 38.46
C LEU A 187 24.50 -28.11 38.25
N PHE A 188 23.64 -27.68 39.17
CA PHE A 188 22.82 -26.46 38.97
C PHE A 188 23.34 -25.18 39.65
N SER A 189 24.31 -25.27 40.56
CA SER A 189 24.85 -24.10 41.27
C SER A 189 25.63 -23.12 40.36
N ALA A 190 26.01 -23.55 39.15
CA ALA A 190 26.73 -22.72 38.19
C ALA A 190 25.81 -21.79 37.37
N VAL A 191 24.50 -22.10 37.24
CA VAL A 191 23.56 -21.28 36.44
C VAL A 191 23.14 -20.01 37.20
N THR A 192 23.11 -20.04 38.53
CA THR A 192 22.74 -18.89 39.36
C THR A 192 23.93 -17.95 39.65
N ALA A 193 25.17 -18.39 39.46
CA ALA A 193 26.38 -17.65 39.84
C ALA A 193 27.04 -16.84 38.71
N LEU A 194 26.54 -16.92 37.47
CA LEU A 194 27.15 -16.26 36.29
C LEU A 194 26.37 -15.04 35.77
N THR A 195 25.42 -14.50 36.54
CA THR A 195 24.62 -13.32 36.15
C THR A 195 25.26 -11.96 36.47
N GLU A 196 26.56 -11.91 36.81
CA GLU A 196 27.26 -10.65 37.14
C GLU A 196 28.55 -10.47 36.31
N GLU A 197 28.42 -10.03 35.07
CA GLU A 197 29.50 -9.35 34.35
C GLU A 197 28.93 -8.07 33.71
N PRO A 198 29.39 -6.87 34.09
CA PRO A 198 28.90 -5.62 33.54
C PRO A 198 29.46 -5.41 32.13
N GLY A 199 28.72 -5.86 31.12
CA GLY A 199 28.90 -5.42 29.74
C GLY A 199 28.68 -3.90 29.64
N GLN A 200 29.76 -3.19 29.34
CA GLN A 200 29.83 -1.73 29.27
C GLN A 200 29.00 -1.19 28.09
N TYR A 201 27.68 -1.08 28.27
CA TYR A 201 26.79 -0.41 27.32
C TYR A 201 26.65 1.06 27.73
N VAL A 202 27.05 1.96 26.83
CA VAL A 202 26.90 3.41 27.04
C VAL A 202 25.41 3.75 26.97
N SER A 203 24.79 3.90 28.15
CA SER A 203 23.42 4.38 28.28
C SER A 203 23.35 5.87 27.91
N PHE A 204 22.41 6.27 27.06
CA PHE A 204 22.13 7.67 26.71
C PHE A 204 21.55 8.50 27.88
N SER A 205 21.64 7.99 29.11
CA SER A 205 21.12 8.62 30.34
C SER A 205 22.10 9.62 30.99
N GLU A 206 23.32 9.78 30.48
CA GLU A 206 24.33 10.70 31.05
C GLU A 206 23.99 12.21 30.96
N ILE A 207 22.85 12.61 30.37
CA ILE A 207 22.42 14.02 30.35
C ILE A 207 21.56 14.39 31.57
N THR A 208 21.07 13.44 32.36
CA THR A 208 20.26 13.72 33.56
C THR A 208 20.77 12.94 34.77
N GLY A 209 21.64 13.58 35.57
CA GLY A 209 22.37 12.97 36.69
C GLY A 209 21.49 12.45 37.84
N GLY A 210 21.07 11.18 37.75
CA GLY A 210 20.47 10.41 38.83
C GLY A 210 21.18 9.07 39.03
N ALA A 211 21.37 8.66 40.29
CA ALA A 211 22.04 7.41 40.65
C ALA A 211 21.24 6.18 40.19
N VAL A 212 21.91 5.26 39.50
CA VAL A 212 21.31 4.03 38.96
C VAL A 212 21.35 2.94 40.04
N VAL A 213 20.18 2.56 40.55
CA VAL A 213 19.98 1.27 41.23
C VAL A 213 19.92 0.20 40.14
N ALA A 214 20.76 -0.83 40.23
CA ALA A 214 20.77 -1.92 39.26
C ALA A 214 19.39 -2.60 39.21
N PRO A 215 18.70 -2.62 38.06
CA PRO A 215 17.41 -3.29 37.94
C PRO A 215 17.62 -4.80 38.06
N ARG A 216 16.82 -5.46 38.92
CA ARG A 216 16.76 -6.92 38.96
C ARG A 216 16.33 -7.47 37.59
N GLN A 217 16.91 -8.62 37.25
CA GLN A 217 16.70 -9.32 35.98
C GLN A 217 15.20 -9.61 35.74
N PRO A 218 14.60 -9.07 34.67
CA PRO A 218 13.26 -9.44 34.26
C PRO A 218 13.29 -10.89 33.75
N ARG A 219 12.49 -11.75 34.39
CA ARG A 219 12.19 -13.12 33.95
C ARG A 219 10.89 -13.08 33.13
N GLY A 220 10.79 -13.81 32.02
CA GLY A 220 9.58 -13.92 31.16
C GLY A 220 9.30 -15.39 30.83
N VAL A 221 8.35 -15.76 29.95
CA VAL A 221 7.73 -17.10 29.69
C VAL A 221 7.39 -17.87 30.96
N ASP A 222 6.12 -18.20 31.15
CA ASP A 222 5.71 -19.08 32.25
C ASP A 222 5.24 -20.41 31.68
N LEU A 223 6.14 -21.40 31.62
CA LEU A 223 5.77 -22.79 31.32
C LEU A 223 5.53 -23.57 32.60
N ASN A 224 5.15 -22.92 33.71
CA ASN A 224 4.83 -23.62 34.92
C ASN A 224 3.68 -24.61 34.66
N LEU A 225 4.05 -25.89 34.62
CA LEU A 225 3.14 -27.00 34.39
C LEU A 225 2.45 -27.45 35.68
N ASP A 226 2.76 -26.90 36.85
CA ASP A 226 2.22 -27.30 38.17
C ASP A 226 0.70 -27.18 38.26
N ASN A 227 0.12 -26.32 37.44
CA ASN A 227 -1.32 -26.16 37.35
C ASN A 227 -2.02 -27.27 36.53
N PHE A 228 -1.27 -28.17 35.89
CA PHE A 228 -1.79 -29.28 35.09
C PHE A 228 -1.51 -30.61 35.78
N THR A 229 -2.57 -31.36 36.07
CA THR A 229 -2.48 -32.75 36.53
C THR A 229 -2.42 -33.66 35.31
N LEU A 230 -1.27 -34.28 35.05
CA LEU A 230 -1.03 -35.11 33.86
C LEU A 230 -1.19 -36.62 34.12
N SER A 231 -1.68 -37.03 35.29
CA SER A 231 -1.50 -38.37 35.86
C SER A 231 -2.09 -39.57 35.10
N THR A 232 -2.77 -39.41 33.95
CA THR A 232 -3.15 -40.57 33.10
C THR A 232 -3.31 -40.14 31.64
N PRO A 233 -2.63 -40.81 30.68
CA PRO A 233 -2.85 -40.57 29.26
C PRO A 233 -4.31 -40.78 28.87
N THR A 234 -4.87 -39.89 28.06
CA THR A 234 -6.21 -40.06 27.54
C THR A 234 -6.17 -41.02 26.34
N VAL A 235 -6.96 -42.10 26.38
CA VAL A 235 -7.14 -42.98 25.22
C VAL A 235 -8.22 -42.35 24.33
N PRO A 236 -7.89 -41.87 23.12
CA PRO A 236 -8.89 -41.26 22.26
C PRO A 236 -9.94 -42.29 21.85
N ALA A 237 -11.22 -41.94 21.97
CA ALA A 237 -12.35 -42.85 21.79
C ALA A 237 -12.64 -43.24 20.32
N ALA A 238 -11.76 -42.94 19.36
CA ALA A 238 -12.02 -43.16 17.94
C ALA A 238 -10.78 -43.61 17.16
N GLU A 239 -10.87 -44.81 16.56
CA GLU A 239 -9.97 -45.28 15.51
C GLU A 239 -10.26 -44.51 14.21
N VAL A 240 -9.40 -43.56 13.85
CA VAL A 240 -9.48 -42.89 12.54
C VAL A 240 -8.57 -43.64 11.56
N ASP A 241 -9.14 -44.65 10.91
CA ASP A 241 -8.49 -45.35 9.80
C ASP A 241 -8.35 -44.41 8.58
N GLY A 242 -7.11 -44.01 8.26
CA GLY A 242 -6.77 -43.54 6.91
C GLY A 242 -6.04 -42.19 6.76
N ALA A 243 -5.85 -41.41 7.82
CA ALA A 243 -5.23 -40.07 7.68
C ALA A 243 -3.68 -40.06 7.69
N ALA A 244 -3.03 -41.16 8.05
CA ALA A 244 -1.57 -41.20 8.27
C ALA A 244 -0.72 -41.14 6.98
N GLN A 245 -1.31 -41.28 5.80
CA GLN A 245 -0.53 -41.48 4.56
C GLN A 245 -0.13 -40.19 3.83
N ALA A 246 -0.70 -39.03 4.20
CA ALA A 246 -0.45 -37.76 3.51
C ALA A 246 0.81 -37.00 3.96
N CYS A 247 1.42 -37.33 5.12
CA CYS A 247 2.60 -36.63 5.67
C CYS A 247 3.95 -37.32 5.38
N GLY A 248 4.02 -38.25 4.42
CA GLY A 248 5.24 -39.04 4.16
C GLY A 248 6.43 -38.22 3.64
N ALA A 249 6.21 -37.01 3.13
CA ALA A 249 7.27 -36.11 2.71
C ALA A 249 7.70 -35.23 3.91
N LEU A 250 8.85 -35.54 4.51
CA LEU A 250 9.51 -34.72 5.53
C LEU A 250 10.62 -33.88 4.90
N GLY A 251 11.02 -32.82 5.59
CA GLY A 251 12.23 -32.08 5.23
C GLY A 251 12.17 -31.46 3.83
N SER A 252 13.25 -31.62 3.04
CA SER A 252 13.35 -31.02 1.70
C SER A 252 12.39 -31.63 0.67
N ALA A 253 11.98 -32.89 0.87
CA ALA A 253 11.03 -33.57 0.00
C ALA A 253 9.64 -32.89 0.04
N PHE A 254 9.24 -32.41 1.23
CA PHE A 254 8.01 -31.64 1.40
C PHE A 254 8.01 -30.38 0.52
N TRP A 255 9.05 -29.57 0.65
CA TRP A 255 9.18 -28.30 -0.08
C TRP A 255 9.25 -28.52 -1.58
N SER A 256 9.99 -29.53 -2.02
CA SER A 256 10.08 -29.91 -3.44
C SER A 256 8.70 -30.28 -4.01
N SER A 257 7.90 -31.04 -3.25
CA SER A 257 6.52 -31.39 -3.64
C SER A 257 5.59 -30.17 -3.67
N LEU A 258 5.77 -29.23 -2.73
CA LEU A 258 4.97 -28.00 -2.63
C LEU A 258 5.25 -27.02 -3.79
N ASP A 259 6.52 -26.92 -4.21
CA ASP A 259 6.96 -25.99 -5.25
C ASP A 259 6.87 -26.58 -6.68
N ALA A 260 6.74 -27.91 -6.82
CA ALA A 260 6.66 -28.59 -8.11
C ALA A 260 5.47 -28.09 -8.96
N LYS A 261 5.72 -27.56 -10.17
CA LYS A 261 4.64 -27.11 -11.07
C LYS A 261 3.71 -28.24 -11.53
N SER A 262 4.25 -29.45 -11.66
CA SER A 262 3.53 -30.68 -12.01
C SER A 262 4.07 -31.85 -11.18
N GLY A 263 3.25 -32.89 -10.94
CA GLY A 263 3.67 -34.09 -10.20
C GLY A 263 3.79 -33.91 -8.69
N SER A 264 3.08 -32.95 -8.09
CA SER A 264 2.99 -32.83 -6.63
C SER A 264 2.29 -34.06 -6.04
N VAL A 265 2.76 -34.50 -4.87
CA VAL A 265 2.11 -35.56 -4.10
C VAL A 265 0.80 -35.06 -3.46
N PHE A 266 0.65 -33.74 -3.32
CA PHE A 266 -0.53 -33.12 -2.72
C PHE A 266 -1.67 -32.96 -3.73
N ALA A 267 -2.90 -33.12 -3.25
CA ALA A 267 -4.07 -32.69 -4.01
C ALA A 267 -3.97 -31.17 -4.32
N LEU A 268 -4.57 -30.73 -5.42
CA LEU A 268 -4.44 -29.33 -5.86
C LEU A 268 -4.94 -28.35 -4.79
N GLU A 269 -6.04 -28.66 -4.12
CA GLU A 269 -6.63 -27.83 -3.05
C GLU A 269 -5.70 -27.75 -1.84
N ASP A 270 -5.22 -28.90 -1.34
CA ASP A 270 -4.28 -28.97 -0.22
C ASP A 270 -2.97 -28.25 -0.54
N LYS A 271 -2.48 -28.38 -1.77
CA LYS A 271 -1.26 -27.71 -2.23
C LYS A 271 -1.42 -26.19 -2.19
N LEU A 272 -2.52 -25.66 -2.73
CA LEU A 272 -2.80 -24.22 -2.71
C LEU A 272 -2.93 -23.70 -1.27
N TRP A 273 -3.59 -24.48 -0.41
CA TRP A 273 -3.70 -24.18 1.01
C TRP A 273 -2.33 -24.17 1.71
N LEU A 274 -1.50 -25.19 1.52
CA LEU A 274 -0.14 -25.28 2.07
C LEU A 274 0.76 -24.16 1.52
N GLN A 275 0.60 -23.77 0.26
CA GLN A 275 1.33 -22.63 -0.31
C GLN A 275 0.94 -21.32 0.37
N SER A 276 -0.33 -21.14 0.74
CA SER A 276 -0.80 -20.00 1.52
C SER A 276 -0.28 -20.04 2.97
N LEU A 277 -0.31 -21.21 3.60
CA LEU A 277 0.23 -21.41 4.94
C LEU A 277 1.73 -21.10 5.00
N PHE A 278 2.50 -21.60 4.03
CA PHE A 278 3.95 -21.43 3.94
C PHE A 278 4.37 -20.35 2.93
N ASN A 279 3.62 -19.24 2.88
CA ASN A 279 3.99 -18.06 2.10
C ASN A 279 5.41 -17.60 2.50
N PRO A 280 6.38 -17.53 1.58
CA PRO A 280 7.78 -17.18 1.87
C PRO A 280 8.04 -15.82 2.54
N ASN A 281 7.11 -14.85 2.48
CA ASN A 281 7.26 -13.58 3.22
C ASN A 281 6.76 -13.69 4.66
N LEU A 282 5.82 -14.59 4.91
CA LEU A 282 5.21 -14.79 6.22
C LEU A 282 5.90 -15.91 7.00
N SER A 283 6.42 -16.92 6.31
CA SER A 283 7.01 -18.12 6.89
C SER A 283 8.52 -18.19 6.71
N ASP A 284 9.25 -18.42 7.80
CA ASP A 284 10.69 -18.70 7.80
C ASP A 284 11.02 -20.20 7.93
N ARG A 285 10.01 -21.05 8.13
CA ARG A 285 10.11 -22.51 8.30
C ARG A 285 10.83 -23.21 7.16
N ARG A 286 10.79 -22.65 5.95
CA ARG A 286 11.55 -23.16 4.78
C ARG A 286 13.05 -23.22 5.04
N GLY A 287 13.58 -22.33 5.89
CA GLY A 287 14.99 -22.32 6.29
C GLY A 287 15.43 -23.51 7.14
N GLU A 288 14.50 -24.33 7.64
CA GLU A 288 14.82 -25.51 8.45
C GLU A 288 15.35 -26.69 7.64
N GLY A 289 15.09 -26.70 6.32
CA GLY A 289 15.56 -27.74 5.41
C GLY A 289 15.06 -29.12 5.83
N GLU A 290 15.98 -30.06 6.06
CA GLU A 290 15.65 -31.44 6.46
C GLU A 290 15.05 -31.57 7.86
N ARG A 291 15.19 -30.56 8.71
CA ARG A 291 14.61 -30.56 10.07
C ARG A 291 13.15 -30.13 10.08
N PHE A 292 12.61 -29.72 8.93
CA PHE A 292 11.23 -29.30 8.83
C PHE A 292 10.28 -30.47 9.11
N ALA A 293 9.37 -30.23 10.05
CA ALA A 293 8.22 -31.08 10.31
C ALA A 293 6.93 -30.38 9.83
N PRO A 294 6.06 -31.08 9.07
CA PRO A 294 4.80 -30.52 8.62
C PRO A 294 3.83 -30.30 9.79
N PRO A 295 2.76 -29.51 9.58
CA PRO A 295 1.71 -29.35 10.58
C PRO A 295 1.09 -30.71 10.95
N SER A 296 0.59 -30.83 12.18
CA SER A 296 -0.12 -32.03 12.61
C SER A 296 -1.31 -32.33 11.69
N ALA A 297 -1.50 -33.61 11.35
CA ALA A 297 -2.64 -34.09 10.56
C ALA A 297 -3.96 -34.17 11.36
N CYS A 298 -3.96 -33.69 12.61
CA CYS A 298 -5.16 -33.60 13.46
C CYS A 298 -6.24 -32.72 12.78
N PRO A 299 -7.45 -33.25 12.53
CA PRO A 299 -8.53 -32.51 11.86
C PRO A 299 -8.90 -31.21 12.56
N GLU A 300 -8.87 -31.18 13.89
CA GLU A 300 -9.17 -29.98 14.69
C GLU A 300 -8.13 -28.89 14.46
N HIS A 301 -6.84 -29.24 14.45
CA HIS A 301 -5.73 -28.31 14.17
C HIS A 301 -5.82 -27.75 12.74
N LEU A 302 -6.01 -28.63 11.75
CA LEU A 302 -6.15 -28.22 10.35
C LEU A 302 -7.39 -27.34 10.13
N SER A 303 -8.50 -27.64 10.80
CA SER A 303 -9.72 -26.82 10.74
C SER A 303 -9.50 -25.44 11.34
N SER A 304 -8.79 -25.36 12.47
CA SER A 304 -8.38 -24.10 13.11
C SER A 304 -7.49 -23.26 12.19
N LEU A 305 -6.45 -23.88 11.60
CA LEU A 305 -5.58 -23.19 10.64
C LEU A 305 -6.33 -22.72 9.39
N CYS A 306 -7.26 -23.52 8.86
CA CYS A 306 -8.13 -23.12 7.76
C CYS A 306 -8.95 -21.87 8.10
N LEU A 307 -9.51 -21.80 9.31
CA LEU A 307 -10.26 -20.64 9.76
C LEU A 307 -9.37 -19.39 9.84
N LEU A 308 -8.20 -19.50 10.48
CA LEU A 308 -7.24 -18.39 10.60
C LEU A 308 -6.73 -17.89 9.24
N LEU A 309 -6.51 -18.80 8.28
CA LEU A 309 -6.10 -18.41 6.93
C LEU A 309 -7.20 -17.70 6.15
N ARG A 310 -8.48 -18.02 6.40
CA ARG A 310 -9.62 -17.28 5.82
C ARG A 310 -9.70 -15.87 6.40
N GLU A 311 -9.55 -15.73 7.72
CA GLU A 311 -9.50 -14.41 8.37
C GLU A 311 -8.37 -13.54 7.82
N GLU A 312 -7.19 -14.12 7.58
CA GLU A 312 -6.07 -13.42 6.94
C GLU A 312 -6.40 -12.98 5.50
N GLU A 313 -7.00 -13.87 4.70
CA GLU A 313 -7.42 -13.55 3.35
C GLU A 313 -8.47 -12.44 3.32
N ASP A 314 -9.43 -12.45 4.25
CA ASP A 314 -10.43 -11.39 4.38
C ASP A 314 -9.77 -10.03 4.65
N VAL A 315 -8.75 -9.97 5.53
CA VAL A 315 -7.98 -8.75 5.78
C VAL A 315 -7.20 -8.31 4.53
N ARG A 316 -6.61 -9.27 3.79
CA ARG A 316 -5.92 -8.99 2.52
C ARG A 316 -6.87 -8.38 1.48
N GLN A 317 -8.08 -8.92 1.36
CA GLN A 317 -9.10 -8.38 0.47
C GLN A 317 -9.62 -7.02 0.92
N GLN A 318 -9.81 -6.81 2.23
CA GLN A 318 -10.16 -5.49 2.78
C GLN A 318 -9.10 -4.44 2.48
N ARG A 319 -7.81 -4.78 2.59
CA ARG A 319 -6.69 -3.90 2.20
C ARG A 319 -6.77 -3.54 0.72
N LYS A 320 -6.91 -4.54 -0.16
CA LYS A 320 -7.06 -4.30 -1.61
C LYS A 320 -8.26 -3.39 -1.89
N ALA A 321 -9.42 -3.68 -1.32
CA ALA A 321 -10.62 -2.88 -1.49
C ALA A 321 -10.43 -1.43 -1.03
N HIS A 322 -9.86 -1.22 0.17
CA HIS A 322 -9.59 0.13 0.69
C HIS A 322 -8.59 0.88 -0.20
N PHE A 323 -7.47 0.25 -0.56
CA PHE A 323 -6.47 0.84 -1.44
C PHE A 323 -7.05 1.24 -2.81
N LEU A 324 -7.99 0.47 -3.34
CA LEU A 324 -8.64 0.75 -4.61
C LEU A 324 -9.81 1.75 -4.50
N SER A 325 -10.19 2.16 -3.29
CA SER A 325 -11.33 3.06 -3.03
C SER A 325 -10.98 4.56 -3.13
N ALA A 326 -11.97 5.43 -3.31
CA ALA A 326 -11.74 6.88 -3.30
C ALA A 326 -11.19 7.43 -1.98
N GLU A 327 -11.39 6.70 -0.87
CA GLU A 327 -11.03 7.10 0.49
C GLU A 327 -9.55 6.90 0.81
N PHE A 328 -8.84 6.06 0.06
CA PHE A 328 -7.42 5.85 0.33
C PHE A 328 -6.60 7.09 -0.05
N GLU A 329 -5.86 7.58 0.95
CA GLU A 329 -4.93 8.68 0.85
C GLU A 329 -3.51 8.19 1.17
N VAL A 330 -2.53 8.59 0.35
CA VAL A 330 -1.13 8.14 0.50
C VAL A 330 -0.56 8.50 1.87
N ASP A 331 -0.88 9.70 2.37
CA ASP A 331 -0.35 10.20 3.64
C ASP A 331 -1.11 9.65 4.86
N SER A 332 -2.28 9.05 4.62
CA SER A 332 -3.17 8.49 5.64
C SER A 332 -3.79 7.19 5.13
N ALA A 333 -2.94 6.18 4.91
CA ALA A 333 -3.34 4.88 4.38
C ALA A 333 -4.43 4.15 5.21
N GLY A 334 -4.63 4.58 6.45
CA GLY A 334 -5.61 4.00 7.36
C GLY A 334 -5.06 2.79 8.12
N PRO A 335 -5.85 2.24 9.05
CA PRO A 335 -5.36 1.31 10.05
C PRO A 335 -5.33 -0.15 9.53
N LEU A 336 -5.72 -0.37 8.27
CA LEU A 336 -5.55 -1.64 7.57
C LEU A 336 -4.11 -1.86 7.10
N PHE A 337 -3.31 -0.79 7.02
CA PHE A 337 -1.94 -0.82 6.48
C PHE A 337 -0.90 -0.67 7.60
N PRO A 338 0.36 -1.09 7.35
CA PRO A 338 1.44 -0.82 8.29
C PRO A 338 1.53 0.66 8.62
N SER A 339 1.71 1.01 9.89
CA SER A 339 1.83 2.41 10.34
C SER A 339 3.00 3.16 9.69
N THR A 340 3.99 2.44 9.17
CA THR A 340 5.11 2.98 8.40
C THR A 340 4.72 3.55 7.03
N TRP A 341 3.49 3.30 6.58
CA TRP A 341 2.94 3.90 5.36
C TRP A 341 2.39 5.29 5.60
N ALA A 342 1.88 5.57 6.80
CA ALA A 342 1.51 6.92 7.19
C ALA A 342 2.80 7.75 7.30
N SER A 343 2.74 9.00 6.85
CA SER A 343 3.89 9.90 7.00
C SER A 343 4.23 10.01 8.50
N PRO A 344 5.45 9.66 8.95
CA PRO A 344 5.85 9.76 10.35
C PRO A 344 5.78 11.20 10.86
N PHE A 345 5.88 12.15 9.92
CA PHE A 345 5.61 13.55 10.15
C PHE A 345 4.24 13.85 9.56
N GLY A 346 3.22 13.78 10.41
CA GLY A 346 2.04 14.60 10.23
C GLY A 346 2.48 16.06 10.37
N VAL A 347 3.22 16.59 9.39
CA VAL A 347 3.29 18.02 9.19
C VAL A 347 1.84 18.33 8.89
N ALA A 348 1.14 18.88 9.89
CA ALA A 348 -0.09 19.60 9.69
C ALA A 348 0.28 20.80 8.83
N ARG A 349 0.61 20.52 7.57
CA ARG A 349 0.54 21.47 6.49
C ARG A 349 -0.91 21.85 6.59
N GLU A 350 -1.18 23.07 7.03
CA GLU A 350 -2.50 23.66 6.93
C GLU A 350 -2.87 23.45 5.47
N GLN A 351 -3.59 22.36 5.20
CA GLN A 351 -4.08 22.08 3.88
C GLN A 351 -4.96 23.29 3.68
N PRO A 352 -4.64 24.17 2.70
CA PRO A 352 -5.60 25.18 2.33
C PRO A 352 -6.90 24.40 2.14
N ALA A 353 -7.99 24.89 2.72
CA ALA A 353 -9.30 24.24 2.75
C ALA A 353 -9.92 24.12 1.34
N ALA A 354 -9.13 23.74 0.34
CA ALA A 354 -9.50 23.11 -0.89
C ALA A 354 -10.24 21.82 -0.50
N ALA A 355 -11.54 22.01 -0.31
CA ALA A 355 -12.54 20.96 -0.17
C ALA A 355 -12.13 19.77 -1.03
N GLY A 356 -11.96 18.61 -0.38
CA GLY A 356 -11.52 17.37 -0.99
C GLY A 356 -12.27 17.13 -2.30
N ALA A 357 -11.59 17.40 -3.41
CA ALA A 357 -12.18 17.21 -4.71
C ALA A 357 -12.44 15.72 -4.86
N ALA A 358 -13.71 15.33 -4.92
CA ALA A 358 -14.12 13.94 -4.96
C ALA A 358 -13.39 13.23 -6.11
N LYS A 359 -12.62 12.19 -5.77
CA LYS A 359 -12.00 11.32 -6.78
C LYS A 359 -13.10 10.45 -7.37
N ASP A 360 -13.26 10.51 -8.70
CA ASP A 360 -14.13 9.57 -9.41
C ASP A 360 -13.33 8.28 -9.63
N VAL A 361 -13.64 7.25 -8.85
CA VAL A 361 -12.93 5.97 -8.87
C VAL A 361 -13.77 4.94 -9.60
N ARG A 362 -13.16 4.27 -10.57
CA ARG A 362 -13.81 3.20 -11.33
C ARG A 362 -12.86 2.05 -11.64
N ALA A 363 -13.42 0.88 -11.89
CA ALA A 363 -12.70 -0.23 -12.49
C ALA A 363 -12.38 0.07 -13.97
N PRO A 364 -11.16 -0.24 -14.45
CA PRO A 364 -10.82 -0.13 -15.86
C PRO A 364 -11.50 -1.25 -16.67
N ASN A 365 -11.87 -0.97 -17.92
CA ASN A 365 -12.32 -2.02 -18.85
C ASN A 365 -11.12 -2.73 -19.52
N ALA A 366 -11.34 -3.88 -20.16
CA ALA A 366 -10.25 -4.69 -20.72
C ALA A 366 -9.36 -3.95 -21.74
N ALA A 367 -9.95 -3.12 -22.61
CA ALA A 367 -9.20 -2.33 -23.60
C ALA A 367 -8.36 -1.24 -22.94
N GLU A 368 -8.86 -0.65 -21.86
CA GLU A 368 -8.11 0.31 -21.04
C GLU A 368 -6.98 -0.36 -20.27
N VAL A 369 -7.22 -1.54 -19.66
CA VAL A 369 -6.18 -2.32 -18.97
C VAL A 369 -5.00 -2.60 -19.89
N ALA A 370 -5.23 -3.07 -21.12
CA ALA A 370 -4.16 -3.38 -22.06
C ALA A 370 -3.30 -2.13 -22.40
N ARG A 371 -3.95 -0.97 -22.60
CA ARG A 371 -3.24 0.29 -22.89
C ARG A 371 -2.47 0.82 -21.69
N LEU A 372 -3.10 0.82 -20.51
CA LEU A 372 -2.47 1.25 -19.27
C LEU A 372 -1.30 0.34 -18.92
N GLN A 373 -1.44 -0.98 -18.99
CA GLN A 373 -0.34 -1.93 -18.77
C GLN A 373 0.87 -1.62 -19.66
N GLN A 374 0.64 -1.27 -20.94
CA GLN A 374 1.72 -0.88 -21.82
C GLN A 374 2.38 0.45 -21.41
N ALA A 375 1.61 1.43 -20.95
CA ALA A 375 2.13 2.69 -20.43
C ALA A 375 2.91 2.52 -19.11
N LEU A 376 2.41 1.69 -18.18
CA LEU A 376 3.01 1.48 -16.87
C LEU A 376 4.40 0.84 -16.93
N LYS A 377 4.71 0.05 -17.97
CA LYS A 377 6.02 -0.62 -18.14
C LYS A 377 7.21 0.35 -18.16
N SER A 378 7.02 1.60 -18.58
CA SER A 378 8.09 2.61 -18.65
C SER A 378 8.01 3.68 -17.57
N MET A 379 7.04 3.57 -16.65
CA MET A 379 6.76 4.61 -15.65
C MET A 379 7.23 4.20 -14.26
N ALA A 380 7.83 5.15 -13.54
CA ALA A 380 8.10 4.97 -12.12
C ALA A 380 6.81 5.25 -11.31
N PRO A 381 6.44 4.38 -10.36
CA PRO A 381 5.30 4.63 -9.48
C PRO A 381 5.59 5.81 -8.54
N SER A 382 4.59 6.65 -8.28
CA SER A 382 4.66 7.72 -7.27
C SER A 382 4.49 7.18 -5.85
N PHE A 383 3.84 6.03 -5.71
CA PHE A 383 3.71 5.29 -4.47
C PHE A 383 4.04 3.83 -4.76
N ASP A 384 4.93 3.24 -3.95
CA ASP A 384 5.31 1.84 -4.09
C ASP A 384 5.66 1.29 -2.70
N LYS A 385 4.76 0.47 -2.15
CA LYS A 385 4.90 -0.12 -0.81
C LYS A 385 4.40 -1.56 -0.81
N SER A 386 4.88 -2.35 0.15
CA SER A 386 4.43 -3.73 0.37
C SER A 386 3.96 -3.92 1.80
N THR A 387 2.98 -4.80 1.98
CA THR A 387 2.54 -5.33 3.28
C THR A 387 3.36 -6.54 3.68
N GLU A 388 3.20 -6.99 4.92
CA GLU A 388 3.95 -8.09 5.52
C GLU A 388 3.79 -9.43 4.79
N ASP A 389 2.67 -9.64 4.09
CA ASP A 389 2.39 -10.81 3.27
C ASP A 389 3.02 -10.77 1.86
N GLY A 390 3.75 -9.68 1.56
CA GLY A 390 4.40 -9.47 0.29
C GLY A 390 3.51 -8.82 -0.77
N THR A 391 2.22 -8.58 -0.49
CA THR A 391 1.34 -7.87 -1.42
C THR A 391 1.85 -6.44 -1.62
N ARG A 392 2.10 -6.08 -2.87
CA ARG A 392 2.66 -4.81 -3.28
C ARG A 392 1.58 -3.92 -3.88
N PHE A 393 1.54 -2.67 -3.45
CA PHE A 393 0.54 -1.68 -3.80
C PHE A 393 1.25 -0.50 -4.47
N ARG A 394 0.80 -0.11 -5.66
CA ARG A 394 1.42 0.99 -6.39
C ARG A 394 0.42 1.98 -6.93
N ILE A 395 0.86 3.24 -7.00
CA ILE A 395 0.13 4.32 -7.63
C ILE A 395 0.99 4.93 -8.72
N TYR A 396 0.39 5.11 -9.88
CA TYR A 396 0.98 5.76 -11.04
C TYR A 396 0.14 6.97 -11.44
N HIS A 397 0.77 7.99 -11.99
CA HIS A 397 0.08 9.15 -12.55
C HIS A 397 0.22 9.16 -14.07
N VAL A 398 -0.87 8.84 -14.77
CA VAL A 398 -0.94 8.82 -16.23
C VAL A 398 -1.80 10.00 -16.67
N GLY A 399 -1.17 11.12 -17.03
CA GLY A 399 -1.86 12.38 -17.30
C GLY A 399 -2.55 12.89 -16.03
N ARG A 400 -3.86 13.11 -16.09
CA ARG A 400 -4.69 13.52 -14.93
C ARG A 400 -5.31 12.35 -14.15
N SER A 401 -5.02 11.13 -14.58
CA SER A 401 -5.52 9.92 -13.96
C SER A 401 -4.50 9.34 -12.99
N GLU A 402 -4.99 8.89 -11.84
CA GLU A 402 -4.25 8.10 -10.87
C GLU A 402 -4.60 6.62 -11.08
N VAL A 403 -3.63 5.80 -11.45
CA VAL A 403 -3.82 4.36 -11.71
C VAL A 403 -3.26 3.59 -10.53
N ARG A 404 -4.12 2.79 -9.90
CA ARG A 404 -3.78 1.99 -8.71
C ARG A 404 -3.67 0.52 -9.09
N THR A 405 -2.54 -0.08 -8.73
CA THR A 405 -2.25 -1.48 -9.01
C THR A 405 -1.93 -2.25 -7.74
N THR A 406 -2.26 -3.54 -7.77
CA THR A 406 -1.92 -4.50 -6.71
C THR A 406 -1.19 -5.68 -7.32
N LYS A 407 -0.18 -6.18 -6.63
CA LYS A 407 0.57 -7.38 -7.01
C LYS A 407 0.66 -8.29 -5.80
N ASP A 408 -0.01 -9.44 -5.87
CA ASP A 408 0.16 -10.48 -4.84
C ASP A 408 1.56 -11.06 -4.88
N TYR A 409 1.97 -11.71 -3.79
CA TYR A 409 3.26 -12.40 -3.76
C TYR A 409 3.34 -13.42 -4.90
N ASP A 410 4.41 -13.31 -5.71
CA ASP A 410 4.64 -14.10 -6.94
C ASP A 410 3.53 -14.01 -8.02
N GLY A 411 2.56 -13.11 -7.82
CA GLY A 411 1.50 -12.84 -8.78
C GLY A 411 1.90 -11.82 -9.83
N GLU A 412 1.06 -11.67 -10.86
CA GLU A 412 1.20 -10.57 -11.82
C GLU A 412 0.63 -9.27 -11.27
N GLU A 413 1.15 -8.14 -11.75
CA GLU A 413 0.61 -6.83 -11.40
C GLU A 413 -0.74 -6.60 -12.09
N THR A 414 -1.75 -6.30 -11.28
CA THR A 414 -3.14 -6.10 -11.73
C THR A 414 -3.57 -4.65 -11.51
N ILE A 415 -4.22 -4.05 -12.51
CA ILE A 415 -4.80 -2.71 -12.39
C ILE A 415 -6.17 -2.84 -11.73
N GLY A 416 -6.28 -2.39 -10.49
CA GLY A 416 -7.52 -2.51 -9.72
C GLY A 416 -8.44 -1.29 -9.86
N ALA A 417 -7.88 -0.08 -10.00
CA ALA A 417 -8.67 1.14 -10.09
C ALA A 417 -7.99 2.23 -10.90
N VAL A 418 -8.82 3.06 -11.55
CA VAL A 418 -8.43 4.31 -12.19
C VAL A 418 -9.24 5.42 -11.52
N CYS A 419 -8.52 6.38 -10.93
CA CYS A 419 -9.11 7.52 -10.23
C CYS A 419 -8.86 8.78 -11.06
N SER A 420 -9.93 9.41 -11.53
CA SER A 420 -9.84 10.71 -12.19
C SER A 420 -9.96 11.81 -11.13
N ARG A 421 -8.99 12.74 -11.10
CA ARG A 421 -9.16 13.96 -10.30
C ARG A 421 -10.11 14.88 -11.06
N SER A 422 -11.39 14.87 -10.67
CA SER A 422 -12.27 15.96 -11.05
C SER A 422 -11.80 17.19 -10.29
N GLY A 423 -11.27 18.20 -10.99
CA GLY A 423 -11.11 19.51 -10.37
C GLY A 423 -12.49 19.99 -9.90
N PRO A 424 -12.57 20.92 -8.92
CA PRO A 424 -13.84 21.57 -8.62
C PRO A 424 -14.41 22.06 -9.95
N VAL A 425 -15.57 21.51 -10.31
CA VAL A 425 -16.24 21.83 -11.59
C VAL A 425 -16.76 23.25 -11.44
N GLU A 426 -15.89 24.24 -11.62
CA GLU A 426 -16.37 25.58 -11.90
C GLU A 426 -17.10 25.48 -13.23
N VAL A 427 -18.37 25.85 -13.21
CA VAL A 427 -19.15 26.02 -14.43
C VAL A 427 -18.38 27.03 -15.27
N SER A 428 -17.89 26.59 -16.43
CA SER A 428 -17.15 27.48 -17.32
C SER A 428 -17.98 28.72 -17.59
N LYS A 429 -17.40 29.90 -17.34
CA LYS A 429 -18.12 31.14 -17.56
C LYS A 429 -18.16 31.37 -19.07
N PRO A 430 -19.23 31.92 -19.63
CA PRO A 430 -19.26 32.30 -21.04
C PRO A 430 -18.13 33.26 -21.43
N THR A 431 -17.56 33.98 -20.46
CA THR A 431 -16.45 34.91 -20.67
C THR A 431 -15.07 34.27 -20.59
N ASP A 432 -14.96 32.99 -20.22
CA ASP A 432 -13.66 32.32 -20.12
C ASP A 432 -12.96 32.33 -21.47
N VAL A 433 -11.68 32.72 -21.48
CA VAL A 433 -10.86 32.75 -22.68
C VAL A 433 -10.38 31.34 -23.01
N ILE A 434 -10.51 30.95 -24.27
CA ILE A 434 -10.02 29.67 -24.77
C ILE A 434 -8.53 29.81 -25.05
N VAL A 435 -7.72 28.97 -24.39
CA VAL A 435 -6.26 28.98 -24.54
C VAL A 435 -5.77 27.90 -25.50
N LYS A 436 -6.56 26.85 -25.72
CA LYS A 436 -6.22 25.77 -26.65
C LYS A 436 -7.48 25.09 -27.15
N ALA A 437 -7.48 24.71 -28.42
CA ALA A 437 -8.50 23.84 -29.00
C ALA A 437 -7.83 22.64 -29.66
N THR A 438 -8.42 21.46 -29.51
CA THR A 438 -7.94 20.20 -30.08
C THR A 438 -9.11 19.45 -30.71
N GLU A 439 -8.97 19.14 -31.99
CA GLU A 439 -9.93 18.34 -32.76
C GLU A 439 -9.50 16.87 -32.67
N TYR A 440 -10.46 16.03 -32.31
CA TYR A 440 -10.32 14.60 -32.16
C TYR A 440 -11.23 13.84 -33.12
N VAL A 441 -10.78 12.66 -33.52
CA VAL A 441 -11.58 11.65 -34.21
C VAL A 441 -11.50 10.32 -33.47
N GLU A 442 -12.63 9.67 -33.26
CA GLU A 442 -12.71 8.32 -32.70
C GLU A 442 -13.47 7.39 -33.65
N ALA A 443 -13.15 6.11 -33.60
CA ALA A 443 -13.89 5.09 -34.34
C ALA A 443 -15.18 4.78 -33.58
N GLU A 444 -16.31 4.83 -34.28
CA GLU A 444 -17.62 4.39 -33.81
C GLU A 444 -18.13 3.32 -34.80
N GLU A 445 -19.02 2.40 -34.41
CA GLU A 445 -19.43 1.27 -35.26
C GLU A 445 -19.78 1.70 -36.69
N GLY A 446 -18.86 1.43 -37.63
CA GLY A 446 -18.99 1.73 -39.06
C GLY A 446 -18.70 3.18 -39.50
N ASP A 447 -18.34 4.11 -38.61
CA ASP A 447 -18.09 5.51 -38.96
C ASP A 447 -17.01 6.17 -38.06
N CYS A 448 -16.63 7.40 -38.38
CA CYS A 448 -15.75 8.24 -37.58
C CYS A 448 -16.55 9.32 -36.88
N HIS A 449 -16.42 9.40 -35.56
CA HIS A 449 -17.03 10.47 -34.77
C HIS A 449 -16.01 11.57 -34.47
N PHE A 450 -16.38 12.82 -34.73
CA PHE A 450 -15.49 13.98 -34.57
C PHE A 450 -16.00 14.89 -33.46
N TYR A 451 -15.08 15.38 -32.63
CA TYR A 451 -15.38 16.32 -31.55
C TYR A 451 -14.22 17.28 -31.32
N VAL A 452 -14.52 18.41 -30.69
CA VAL A 452 -13.52 19.42 -30.32
C VAL A 452 -13.49 19.55 -28.81
N VAL A 453 -12.28 19.57 -28.27
CA VAL A 453 -12.00 19.88 -26.87
C VAL A 453 -11.36 21.24 -26.80
N MET A 454 -11.93 22.14 -26.02
CA MET A 454 -11.44 23.49 -25.77
C MET A 454 -10.99 23.59 -24.32
N GLU A 455 -9.73 23.95 -24.11
CA GLU A 455 -9.18 24.27 -22.81
C GLU A 455 -9.27 25.78 -22.60
N THR A 456 -9.80 26.17 -21.45
CA THR A 456 -9.94 27.56 -21.03
C THR A 456 -8.77 27.99 -20.14
N GLU A 457 -8.55 29.30 -20.03
CA GLU A 457 -7.50 29.85 -19.15
C GLU A 457 -7.69 29.49 -17.67
N THR A 458 -8.92 29.21 -17.26
CA THR A 458 -9.29 28.76 -15.90
C THR A 458 -9.05 27.26 -15.69
N GLY A 459 -8.56 26.54 -16.71
CA GLY A 459 -8.27 25.10 -16.63
C GLY A 459 -9.50 24.21 -16.84
N ASN A 460 -10.64 24.77 -17.21
CA ASN A 460 -11.84 24.02 -17.60
C ASN A 460 -11.72 23.48 -19.02
N PHE A 461 -12.36 22.33 -19.25
CA PHE A 461 -12.46 21.68 -20.55
C PHE A 461 -13.88 21.75 -21.05
N ILE A 462 -14.06 22.05 -22.33
CA ILE A 462 -15.36 22.05 -22.97
C ILE A 462 -15.28 21.14 -24.17
N VAL A 463 -16.18 20.17 -24.22
CA VAL A 463 -16.34 19.28 -25.36
C VAL A 463 -17.56 19.72 -26.14
N THR A 464 -17.39 19.84 -27.45
CA THR A 464 -18.51 20.05 -28.35
C THR A 464 -18.44 19.13 -29.56
N GLU A 465 -19.59 18.56 -29.88
CA GLU A 465 -19.73 17.49 -30.87
C GLU A 465 -21.13 17.48 -31.48
N LYS A 466 -21.26 17.04 -32.73
CA LYS A 466 -22.56 16.82 -33.36
C LYS A 466 -22.81 15.32 -33.42
N LEU A 467 -23.88 14.86 -32.77
CA LEU A 467 -24.28 13.47 -32.71
C LEU A 467 -24.95 13.03 -34.02
N ARG A 468 -25.11 11.71 -34.21
CA ARG A 468 -25.71 11.12 -35.42
C ARG A 468 -27.16 11.55 -35.67
N ASP A 469 -27.89 11.89 -34.61
CA ASP A 469 -29.25 12.43 -34.67
C ASP A 469 -29.28 13.91 -35.14
N GLY A 470 -28.12 14.49 -35.42
CA GLY A 470 -27.93 15.89 -35.80
C GLY A 470 -27.90 16.86 -34.62
N LYS A 471 -28.14 16.40 -33.40
CA LYS A 471 -28.10 17.22 -32.19
C LYS A 471 -26.66 17.56 -31.84
N VAL A 472 -26.42 18.83 -31.53
CA VAL A 472 -25.15 19.25 -30.97
C VAL A 472 -25.16 19.10 -29.46
N ARG A 473 -24.08 18.55 -28.94
CA ARG A 473 -23.83 18.37 -27.51
C ARG A 473 -22.68 19.28 -27.11
N TRP A 474 -22.93 20.11 -26.11
CA TRP A 474 -21.95 20.95 -25.44
C TRP A 474 -21.82 20.50 -23.98
N ALA A 475 -20.64 20.08 -23.56
CA ALA A 475 -20.40 19.56 -22.21
C ALA A 475 -19.17 20.20 -21.59
N ALA A 476 -19.36 20.94 -20.50
CA ALA A 476 -18.27 21.41 -19.66
C ALA A 476 -17.80 20.28 -18.73
N ASN A 477 -16.49 20.07 -18.66
CA ASN A 477 -15.78 19.12 -17.81
C ASN A 477 -16.40 17.71 -17.79
N PRO A 478 -16.58 17.03 -18.94
CA PRO A 478 -17.17 15.69 -18.94
C PRO A 478 -16.27 14.69 -18.19
N LYS A 479 -16.87 13.91 -17.28
CA LYS A 479 -16.18 13.02 -16.32
C LYS A 479 -15.21 12.01 -16.95
N HIS A 480 -15.38 11.69 -18.23
CA HIS A 480 -14.61 10.66 -18.94
C HIS A 480 -13.79 11.22 -20.10
N LEU A 481 -13.53 12.53 -20.12
CA LEU A 481 -12.82 13.17 -21.23
C LEU A 481 -11.42 12.60 -21.45
N GLU A 482 -10.65 12.42 -20.38
CA GLU A 482 -9.28 11.89 -20.47
C GLU A 482 -9.28 10.48 -21.09
N ALA A 483 -10.16 9.62 -20.60
CA ALA A 483 -10.32 8.25 -21.10
C ALA A 483 -10.74 8.25 -22.59
N ARG A 484 -11.67 9.13 -22.97
CA ARG A 484 -12.11 9.29 -24.36
C ARG A 484 -10.98 9.81 -25.26
N ASN A 485 -10.28 10.86 -24.87
CA ASN A 485 -9.16 11.44 -25.61
C ASN A 485 -8.04 10.43 -25.84
N SER A 486 -7.80 9.54 -24.88
CA SER A 486 -6.78 8.49 -25.01
C SER A 486 -7.11 7.41 -26.05
N LEU A 487 -8.40 7.25 -26.40
CA LEU A 487 -8.89 6.34 -27.44
C LEU A 487 -8.99 7.02 -28.82
N ALA A 488 -9.05 8.34 -28.83
CA ALA A 488 -9.19 9.14 -30.02
C ALA A 488 -7.84 9.51 -30.64
N ARG A 489 -7.86 9.79 -31.94
CA ARG A 489 -6.74 10.36 -32.68
C ARG A 489 -6.91 11.87 -32.78
N VAL A 490 -5.83 12.62 -32.55
CA VAL A 490 -5.81 14.07 -32.78
C VAL A 490 -5.70 14.34 -34.28
N THR A 491 -6.62 15.12 -34.84
CA THR A 491 -6.59 15.58 -36.24
C THR A 491 -6.16 17.04 -36.38
N GLY A 492 -6.28 17.83 -35.30
CA GLY A 492 -5.82 19.21 -35.25
C GLY A 492 -5.61 19.70 -33.82
N CYS A 493 -4.65 20.58 -33.62
CA CYS A 493 -4.40 21.25 -32.34
C CYS A 493 -3.95 22.69 -32.61
N VAL A 494 -4.52 23.65 -31.88
CA VAL A 494 -4.13 25.05 -31.98
C VAL A 494 -4.06 25.66 -30.58
N GLU A 495 -2.97 26.40 -30.33
CA GLU A 495 -2.85 27.29 -29.19
C GLU A 495 -3.60 28.59 -29.52
N CYS A 496 -4.58 28.93 -28.69
CA CYS A 496 -5.50 30.06 -28.87
C CYS A 496 -5.08 31.28 -28.02
N ARG A 497 -3.93 31.20 -27.32
CA ARG A 497 -3.42 32.34 -26.53
C ARG A 497 -3.29 33.58 -27.41
N GLY A 498 -3.98 34.66 -27.03
CA GLY A 498 -3.99 35.92 -27.77
C GLY A 498 -5.08 36.05 -28.84
N ALA A 499 -5.81 34.98 -29.18
CA ALA A 499 -6.94 35.05 -30.11
C ALA A 499 -8.18 35.76 -29.51
N CYS A 500 -8.20 35.96 -28.19
CA CYS A 500 -9.32 36.52 -27.42
C CYS A 500 -10.67 35.81 -27.63
N ALA A 501 -10.65 34.57 -28.15
CA ALA A 501 -11.86 33.79 -28.36
C ALA A 501 -12.41 33.34 -27.01
N THR A 502 -13.61 33.79 -26.67
CA THR A 502 -14.30 33.36 -25.46
C THR A 502 -15.20 32.16 -25.75
N VAL A 503 -15.55 31.43 -24.69
CA VAL A 503 -16.57 30.38 -24.71
C VAL A 503 -17.88 30.87 -25.37
N ARG A 504 -18.29 32.11 -25.07
CA ARG A 504 -19.48 32.75 -25.64
C ARG A 504 -19.37 32.98 -27.14
N ASP A 505 -18.21 33.38 -27.64
CA ASP A 505 -18.03 33.64 -29.08
C ASP A 505 -18.24 32.37 -29.89
N ILE A 506 -17.68 31.25 -29.41
CA ILE A 506 -17.84 29.95 -30.05
C ILE A 506 -19.29 29.46 -29.93
N HIS A 507 -19.89 29.52 -28.74
CA HIS A 507 -21.27 29.09 -28.54
C HIS A 507 -22.28 29.90 -29.38
N ASN A 508 -22.10 31.22 -29.52
CA ASN A 508 -22.99 32.04 -30.34
C ASN A 508 -22.85 31.74 -31.84
N SER A 509 -21.66 31.36 -32.29
CA SER A 509 -21.43 30.93 -33.68
C SER A 509 -21.97 29.53 -33.97
N GLU A 510 -22.02 28.65 -32.98
CA GLU A 510 -22.65 27.32 -33.05
C GLU A 510 -24.14 27.42 -33.40
N VAL A 511 -24.87 28.35 -32.77
CA VAL A 511 -26.30 28.59 -33.07
C VAL A 511 -26.54 28.90 -34.55
N ARG A 512 -25.58 29.55 -35.22
CA ARG A 512 -25.66 29.80 -36.67
C ARG A 512 -25.26 28.57 -37.50
N ALA A 513 -24.28 27.80 -37.05
CA ALA A 513 -23.85 26.57 -37.73
C ALA A 513 -24.89 25.44 -37.64
N LEU A 514 -25.68 25.40 -36.57
CA LEU A 514 -26.80 24.47 -36.36
C LEU A 514 -27.86 24.52 -37.46
N LEU A 515 -28.01 25.66 -38.15
CA LEU A 515 -28.95 25.83 -39.26
C LEU A 515 -28.44 25.23 -40.58
N SER A 516 -27.18 24.78 -40.63
CA SER A 516 -26.58 24.15 -41.81
C SER A 516 -26.63 22.62 -41.69
N ASN A 517 -27.01 21.95 -42.78
CA ASN A 517 -27.14 20.49 -42.86
C ASN A 517 -25.74 19.82 -43.01
N CYS A 518 -24.85 20.04 -42.05
CA CYS A 518 -23.46 19.56 -42.07
C CYS A 518 -23.29 18.24 -41.30
N ASP A 519 -22.35 17.40 -41.73
CA ASP A 519 -21.93 16.19 -40.99
C ASP A 519 -21.08 16.54 -39.74
N GLY A 520 -20.83 15.56 -38.88
CA GLY A 520 -20.07 15.75 -37.63
C GLY A 520 -18.63 16.24 -37.86
N LYS A 521 -18.00 15.83 -38.97
CA LYS A 521 -16.65 16.26 -39.35
C LYS A 521 -16.62 17.75 -39.71
N ARG A 522 -17.56 18.22 -40.53
CA ARG A 522 -17.68 19.63 -40.91
C ARG A 522 -18.03 20.49 -39.70
N TYR A 523 -18.88 19.99 -38.81
CA TYR A 523 -19.18 20.64 -37.54
C TYR A 523 -17.91 20.85 -36.70
N ALA A 524 -17.18 19.76 -36.40
CA ALA A 524 -15.97 19.83 -35.59
C ALA A 524 -14.90 20.75 -36.21
N ARG A 525 -14.67 20.65 -37.53
CA ARG A 525 -13.76 21.56 -38.25
C ARG A 525 -14.19 23.01 -38.19
N GLY A 526 -15.49 23.27 -38.30
CA GLY A 526 -16.04 24.62 -38.20
C GLY A 526 -15.77 25.23 -36.84
N VAL A 527 -16.08 24.50 -35.77
CA VAL A 527 -15.79 24.93 -34.38
C VAL A 527 -14.30 25.10 -34.14
N PHE A 528 -13.47 24.14 -34.58
CA PHE A 528 -12.03 24.22 -34.45
C PHE A 528 -11.47 25.47 -35.17
N GLY A 529 -11.96 25.76 -36.38
CA GLY A 529 -11.60 26.97 -37.13
C GLY A 529 -12.02 28.29 -36.44
N LEU A 530 -13.11 28.27 -35.67
CA LEU A 530 -13.54 29.43 -34.89
C LEU A 530 -12.59 29.75 -33.74
N ALA A 531 -12.00 28.72 -33.11
CA ALA A 531 -11.02 28.87 -32.03
C ALA A 531 -9.64 29.34 -32.51
N GLN A 532 -9.32 29.20 -33.81
CA GLN A 532 -8.03 29.63 -34.34
C GLN A 532 -7.83 31.15 -34.18
N PRO A 533 -6.59 31.62 -33.97
CA PRO A 533 -6.26 33.04 -34.11
C PRO A 533 -6.70 33.57 -35.47
N ALA A 534 -7.13 34.84 -35.53
CA ALA A 534 -7.69 35.40 -36.76
C ALA A 534 -6.68 35.28 -37.92
N CYS A 535 -5.39 35.54 -37.66
CA CYS A 535 -4.28 35.38 -38.62
C CYS A 535 -4.15 33.98 -39.27
N ARG A 536 -4.79 32.95 -38.70
CA ARG A 536 -4.81 31.58 -39.26
C ARG A 536 -6.14 31.21 -39.93
N LYS A 537 -7.17 32.06 -39.83
CA LYS A 537 -8.47 31.84 -40.48
C LYS A 537 -8.42 32.26 -41.93
N CYS A 538 -9.29 31.67 -42.75
CA CYS A 538 -9.52 32.17 -44.10
C CYS A 538 -10.27 33.51 -44.06
N TRP A 539 -10.12 34.36 -45.09
CA TRP A 539 -10.76 35.67 -45.19
C TRP A 539 -12.28 35.59 -45.01
N SER A 540 -12.90 34.57 -45.60
CA SER A 540 -14.34 34.30 -45.48
C SER A 540 -14.78 34.03 -44.04
N ALA A 541 -13.90 33.48 -43.20
CA ALA A 541 -14.13 33.17 -41.79
C ALA A 541 -13.77 34.32 -40.83
N LEU A 542 -13.17 35.42 -41.33
CA LEU A 542 -12.93 36.62 -40.54
C LEU A 542 -14.23 37.36 -40.28
N THR A 543 -14.40 37.81 -39.03
CA THR A 543 -15.42 38.81 -38.66
C THR A 543 -15.14 40.15 -39.34
N GLU A 544 -16.14 41.03 -39.43
CA GLU A 544 -15.96 42.35 -40.03
C GLU A 544 -14.89 43.19 -39.31
N ALA A 545 -14.81 43.10 -37.99
CA ALA A 545 -13.75 43.77 -37.21
C ALA A 545 -12.36 43.22 -37.55
N GLN A 546 -12.23 41.90 -37.71
CA GLN A 546 -10.98 41.26 -38.13
C GLN A 546 -10.61 41.63 -39.57
N ARG A 547 -11.58 41.71 -40.49
CA ARG A 547 -11.31 42.19 -41.86
C ARG A 547 -10.80 43.63 -41.85
N ARG A 548 -11.38 44.53 -41.07
CA ARG A 548 -10.88 45.91 -40.93
C ARG A 548 -9.46 45.95 -40.34
N ALA A 549 -9.15 45.09 -39.38
CA ALA A 549 -7.78 44.97 -38.85
C ALA A 549 -6.81 44.41 -39.90
N ALA A 550 -7.23 43.44 -40.71
CA ALA A 550 -6.45 42.92 -41.83
C ALA A 550 -6.21 44.00 -42.91
N GLU A 551 -7.21 44.82 -43.21
CA GLU A 551 -7.08 45.97 -44.11
C GLU A 551 -6.09 47.01 -43.56
N GLN A 552 -6.09 47.26 -42.24
CA GLN A 552 -5.10 48.11 -41.58
C GLN A 552 -3.68 47.53 -41.62
N LEU A 553 -3.54 46.21 -41.72
CA LEU A 553 -2.26 45.57 -42.02
C LEU A 553 -1.83 45.73 -43.48
N GLY A 554 -2.77 46.05 -44.37
CA GLY A 554 -2.55 46.13 -45.81
C GLY A 554 -2.92 44.85 -46.56
N ALA A 555 -3.61 43.90 -45.90
CA ALA A 555 -4.12 42.68 -46.52
C ALA A 555 -5.60 42.86 -46.90
N TRP A 556 -5.84 43.11 -48.20
CA TRP A 556 -7.17 43.37 -48.74
C TRP A 556 -7.72 42.14 -49.45
N GLY A 557 -8.89 41.66 -49.02
CA GLY A 557 -9.58 40.55 -49.66
C GLY A 557 -8.95 39.17 -49.40
N ALA A 558 -9.54 38.16 -50.04
CA ALA A 558 -9.08 36.77 -49.90
C ALA A 558 -7.67 36.57 -50.43
N GLU A 559 -7.32 37.14 -51.58
CA GLU A 559 -5.99 37.02 -52.19
C GLU A 559 -4.89 37.60 -51.28
N GLY A 560 -5.08 38.82 -50.75
CA GLY A 560 -4.10 39.44 -49.85
C GLY A 560 -3.91 38.69 -48.52
N TRP A 561 -4.90 37.92 -48.09
CA TRP A 561 -4.94 37.26 -46.79
C TRP A 561 -4.67 35.76 -46.85
N ASP A 562 -5.49 35.02 -47.58
CA ASP A 562 -5.44 33.55 -47.68
C ASP A 562 -4.18 33.09 -48.41
N GLU A 563 -3.82 33.78 -49.49
CA GLU A 563 -2.62 33.49 -50.28
C GLU A 563 -1.38 34.23 -49.73
N SER A 564 -1.56 35.01 -48.67
CA SER A 564 -0.51 35.84 -48.08
C SER A 564 0.19 36.76 -49.10
N ALA A 565 -0.56 37.27 -50.09
CA ALA A 565 -0.02 38.11 -51.17
C ALA A 565 0.27 39.56 -50.74
N ALA A 566 -0.20 40.00 -49.56
CA ALA A 566 0.05 41.35 -49.08
C ALA A 566 1.52 41.59 -48.67
N GLU A 567 2.10 42.74 -49.04
CA GLU A 567 3.50 43.09 -48.75
C GLU A 567 3.87 43.01 -47.25
N VAL A 568 2.88 43.19 -46.37
CA VAL A 568 3.08 43.18 -44.92
C VAL A 568 3.63 41.85 -44.43
N TRP A 569 3.32 40.75 -45.10
CA TRP A 569 3.77 39.41 -44.70
C TRP A 569 5.27 39.20 -44.89
N GLY A 570 5.90 39.95 -45.81
CA GLY A 570 7.35 39.93 -46.03
C GLY A 570 8.14 40.82 -45.05
N ARG A 571 7.46 41.53 -44.14
CA ARG A 571 8.11 42.44 -43.18
C ARG A 571 8.36 41.75 -41.84
N GLU A 572 9.50 42.07 -41.23
CA GLU A 572 9.81 41.67 -39.86
C GLU A 572 8.93 42.43 -38.87
N TRP A 573 8.67 41.86 -37.69
CA TRP A 573 7.76 42.47 -36.71
C TRP A 573 8.14 43.92 -36.36
N TRP A 574 9.43 44.23 -36.24
CA TRP A 574 9.93 45.59 -35.96
C TRP A 574 9.84 46.56 -37.14
N GLN A 575 9.65 46.06 -38.37
CA GLN A 575 9.42 46.88 -39.55
C GLN A 575 7.95 47.29 -39.69
N LEU A 576 7.05 46.67 -38.92
CA LEU A 576 5.65 47.08 -38.84
C LEU A 576 5.53 48.43 -38.13
N SER A 577 4.72 49.33 -38.71
CA SER A 577 4.32 50.56 -38.03
C SER A 577 3.59 50.24 -36.72
N ASP A 578 3.52 51.20 -35.79
CA ASP A 578 2.80 50.99 -34.53
C ASP A 578 1.32 50.63 -34.78
N LEU A 579 0.68 51.24 -35.78
CA LEU A 579 -0.69 50.90 -36.18
C LEU A 579 -0.80 49.46 -36.69
N GLN A 580 0.15 49.01 -37.50
CA GLN A 580 0.19 47.63 -37.97
C GLN A 580 0.43 46.64 -36.84
N ARG A 581 1.31 46.93 -35.87
CA ARG A 581 1.50 46.06 -34.69
C ARG A 581 0.24 45.97 -33.84
N VAL A 582 -0.50 47.07 -33.68
CA VAL A 582 -1.81 47.07 -33.01
C VAL A 582 -2.83 46.23 -33.78
N ALA A 583 -2.91 46.39 -35.10
CA ALA A 583 -3.81 45.60 -35.96
C ALA A 583 -3.44 44.10 -35.96
N ALA A 584 -2.15 43.76 -35.99
CA ALA A 584 -1.65 42.39 -35.86
C ALA A 584 -2.04 41.79 -34.49
N GLY A 585 -1.88 42.57 -33.42
CA GLY A 585 -2.33 42.19 -32.08
C GLY A 585 -3.84 41.92 -32.02
N ALA A 586 -4.65 42.76 -32.67
CA ALA A 586 -6.11 42.57 -32.77
C ALA A 586 -6.50 41.30 -33.57
N LEU A 587 -5.58 40.79 -34.41
CA LEU A 587 -5.73 39.55 -35.17
C LEU A 587 -5.15 38.33 -34.43
N GLY A 588 -4.69 38.51 -33.20
CA GLY A 588 -4.10 37.47 -32.36
C GLY A 588 -2.66 37.13 -32.72
N ALA A 589 -1.94 38.01 -33.41
CA ALA A 589 -0.51 37.84 -33.67
C ALA A 589 0.33 38.57 -32.62
N SER A 590 1.27 37.85 -32.02
CA SER A 590 2.41 38.37 -31.24
C SER A 590 3.67 38.47 -32.11
N CYS A 591 4.72 39.10 -31.57
CA CYS A 591 6.06 39.11 -32.17
C CYS A 591 6.52 37.70 -32.57
N ASP A 592 6.41 36.73 -31.65
CA ASP A 592 6.86 35.35 -31.90
C ASP A 592 6.03 34.64 -32.97
N SER A 593 4.72 34.85 -32.99
CA SER A 593 3.84 34.22 -33.98
C SER A 593 3.95 34.84 -35.37
N TRP A 594 4.42 36.10 -35.46
CA TRP A 594 4.55 36.82 -36.73
C TRP A 594 5.63 36.21 -37.62
N ASP A 595 6.74 35.79 -37.03
CA ASP A 595 7.82 35.13 -37.77
C ASP A 595 7.38 33.77 -38.34
N GLU A 596 6.39 33.11 -37.72
CA GLU A 596 5.78 31.89 -38.28
C GLU A 596 4.86 32.22 -39.46
N LEU A 597 4.06 33.29 -39.37
CA LEU A 597 3.20 33.75 -40.47
C LEU A 597 4.04 34.18 -41.69
N ARG A 598 5.14 34.90 -41.46
CA ARG A 598 6.10 35.30 -42.49
C ARG A 598 6.75 34.08 -43.16
N ARG A 599 7.23 33.10 -42.38
CA ARG A 599 7.79 31.86 -42.95
C ARG A 599 6.75 31.10 -43.77
N ARG A 600 5.48 31.14 -43.38
CA ARG A 600 4.39 30.53 -44.16
C ARG A 600 4.18 31.23 -45.49
N SER A 601 4.24 32.56 -45.53
CA SER A 601 4.13 33.31 -46.79
C SER A 601 5.34 33.08 -47.69
N GLU A 602 6.55 32.96 -47.14
CA GLU A 602 7.77 32.64 -47.90
C GLU A 602 7.75 31.21 -48.47
N ALA A 603 7.12 30.28 -47.75
CA ALA A 603 7.02 28.87 -48.15
C ALA A 603 5.87 28.58 -49.12
N ALA A 604 4.94 29.52 -49.32
CA ALA A 604 3.88 29.37 -50.32
C ALA A 604 4.55 29.38 -51.72
N PRO A 605 4.57 28.24 -52.45
CA PRO A 605 5.23 28.19 -53.75
C PRO A 605 4.53 29.15 -54.70
N ALA A 606 5.29 29.81 -55.57
CA ALA A 606 4.80 30.63 -56.68
C ALA A 606 4.06 29.78 -57.74
N ALA A 607 3.06 29.01 -57.32
CA ALA A 607 2.35 28.00 -58.09
C ALA A 607 1.21 28.59 -58.94
N ALA A 608 1.26 29.89 -59.27
CA ALA A 608 0.22 30.59 -60.03
C ALA A 608 0.74 31.24 -61.32
N THR A 609 1.95 30.91 -61.78
CA THR A 609 2.45 31.30 -63.10
C THR A 609 2.89 30.09 -63.91
N GLU A 610 1.92 29.29 -64.36
CA GLU A 610 1.98 28.52 -65.61
C GLU A 610 0.59 28.42 -66.25
#